data_AF-A0A2E6ZCD3-F1
#
_entry.id   AF-A0A2E6ZCD3-F1
#
_cell.length_a   1.000
_cell.length_b   1.000
_cell.length_c   1.000
_cell.angle_alpha   90.00
_cell.angle_beta   90.00
_cell.angle_gamma   90.00
#
_symmetry.space_group_name_H-M   'P 1'
#
loop_
_entity.id
_entity.type
_entity.pdbx_description
1 polymer ?
#
loop_
_entity_poly.entity_id
_entity_poly.type
_entity_poly.pdbx_seq_one_letter_code
_entity_poly.pdbx_strand_id
1 'polypeptide(L)'
;MATPSSATRLLIAAAGAVLVRPRLWPVAIVTWFRMVPARWWSKAPFLPVPANSFLEFRLVTMYGGKGAADPSLHGADIVAWLDWCKKWKSETV
;
A
#
# COMPACT_ATOMS: atom_id res chain seq x y z
N MET A 1 -10.19 18.06 15.62
CA MET A 1 -9.17 18.05 14.55
C MET A 1 -8.67 16.62 14.43
N ALA A 2 -9.28 15.80 13.57
CA ALA A 2 -8.94 14.38 13.46
C ALA A 2 -7.56 14.27 12.79
N THR A 3 -6.55 13.86 13.54
CA THR A 3 -5.21 13.61 13.01
C THR A 3 -5.35 12.57 11.89
N PRO A 4 -4.97 12.88 10.63
CA PRO A 4 -5.04 11.87 9.57
C PRO A 4 -4.19 10.69 10.01
N SER A 5 -4.82 9.52 10.11
CA SER A 5 -4.17 8.26 10.49
C SER A 5 -2.90 8.06 9.65
N SER A 6 -1.82 7.54 10.23
CA SER A 6 -0.57 7.24 9.50
C SER A 6 -0.83 6.45 8.21
N ALA A 7 -1.86 5.61 8.23
CA ALA A 7 -2.41 4.90 7.07
C ALA A 7 -2.79 5.81 5.89
N THR A 8 -3.49 6.92 6.14
CA THR A 8 -3.93 7.85 5.08
C THR A 8 -2.74 8.52 4.39
N ARG A 9 -1.74 8.93 5.17
CA ARG A 9 -0.50 9.54 4.65
C ARG A 9 0.29 8.56 3.80
N LEU A 10 0.33 7.28 4.22
CA LEU A 10 0.90 6.19 3.45
C LEU A 10 0.24 6.00 2.11
N LEU A 11 -1.09 5.97 2.07
CA LEU A 11 -1.84 5.78 0.83
C LEU A 11 -1.56 6.92 -0.17
N ILE A 12 -1.48 8.16 0.31
CA ILE A 12 -1.18 9.32 -0.53
C ILE A 12 0.26 9.26 -1.07
N ALA A 13 1.24 8.97 -0.21
CA ALA A 13 2.63 8.84 -0.62
C ALA A 13 2.84 7.69 -1.62
N ALA A 14 2.20 6.55 -1.36
CA ALA A 14 2.19 5.40 -2.24
C ALA A 14 1.59 5.74 -3.61
N ALA A 15 0.41 6.37 -3.61
CA ALA A 15 -0.27 6.76 -4.84
C ALA A 15 0.58 7.72 -5.67
N GLY A 16 1.17 8.75 -5.05
CA GLY A 16 2.07 9.69 -5.72
C GLY A 16 3.30 9.01 -6.33
N ALA A 17 3.94 8.12 -5.58
CA ALA A 17 5.15 7.41 -6.02
C ALA A 17 4.87 6.40 -7.14
N VAL A 18 3.69 5.76 -7.14
CA VAL A 18 3.26 4.81 -8.18
C VAL A 18 2.76 5.56 -9.43
N LEU A 19 2.08 6.69 -9.28
CA LEU A 19 1.58 7.51 -10.40
C LEU A 19 2.72 7.92 -11.36
N VAL A 20 3.89 8.26 -10.83
CA VAL A 20 5.07 8.62 -11.65
C VAL A 20 5.78 7.42 -12.32
N ARG A 21 5.34 6.18 -12.06
CA ARG A 21 5.95 4.95 -12.59
C ARG A 21 4.92 4.05 -13.29
N PRO A 22 4.55 4.33 -14.56
CA PRO A 22 3.51 3.59 -15.29
C PRO A 22 3.80 2.09 -15.43
N ARG A 23 5.10 1.71 -15.42
CA ARG A 23 5.55 0.32 -15.50
C ARG A 23 5.20 -0.54 -14.27
N LEU A 24 4.81 0.08 -13.16
CA LEU A 24 4.43 -0.59 -11.91
C LEU A 24 2.91 -0.66 -11.72
N TRP A 25 2.13 0.06 -12.52
CA TRP A 25 0.67 0.13 -12.36
C TRP A 25 -0.03 -1.24 -12.38
N PRO A 26 0.29 -2.17 -13.29
CA PRO A 26 -0.40 -3.46 -13.30
C PRO A 26 -0.18 -4.25 -12.00
N VAL A 27 1.06 -4.24 -11.50
CA VAL A 27 1.43 -4.93 -10.26
C VAL A 27 0.84 -4.22 -9.05
N ALA A 28 0.85 -2.88 -9.04
CA ALA A 28 0.25 -2.07 -7.99
C ALA A 28 -1.26 -2.35 -7.88
N ILE A 29 -1.99 -2.35 -9.00
CA ILE A 29 -3.44 -2.60 -9.05
C ILE A 29 -3.77 -4.03 -8.57
N VAL A 30 -3.08 -5.05 -9.08
CA VAL A 30 -3.33 -6.44 -8.67
C VAL A 30 -3.07 -6.63 -7.18
N THR A 31 -1.96 -6.07 -6.70
CA THR A 31 -1.58 -6.14 -5.29
C THR A 31 -2.59 -5.40 -4.41
N TRP A 32 -3.05 -4.23 -4.87
CA TRP A 32 -4.09 -3.46 -4.22
C TRP A 32 -5.38 -4.25 -4.08
N PHE A 33 -5.91 -4.81 -5.17
CA PHE A 33 -7.15 -5.60 -5.14
C PHE A 33 -7.06 -6.86 -4.26
N ARG A 34 -5.87 -7.45 -4.11
CA ARG A 34 -5.65 -8.58 -3.18
C ARG A 34 -5.71 -8.16 -1.70
N MET A 35 -5.44 -6.90 -1.40
CA MET A 35 -5.45 -6.35 -0.03
C MET A 35 -6.83 -5.78 0.34
N VAL A 36 -7.68 -5.52 -0.63
CA VAL A 36 -9.02 -4.98 -0.41
C VAL A 36 -9.94 -6.10 0.09
N PRO A 37 -10.70 -5.89 1.18
CA PRO A 37 -11.60 -6.89 1.72
C PRO A 37 -12.68 -7.30 0.72
N ALA A 38 -13.08 -8.57 0.75
CA ALA A 38 -14.23 -9.07 -0.01
C ALA A 38 -15.50 -8.27 0.38
N ARG A 39 -16.29 -7.86 -0.61
CA ARG A 39 -17.49 -7.01 -0.44
C ARG A 39 -17.23 -5.58 0.06
N TRP A 40 -16.09 -4.97 -0.31
CA TRP A 40 -15.86 -3.53 -0.09
C TRP A 40 -17.00 -2.64 -0.63
N TRP A 41 -17.68 -3.07 -1.70
CA TRP A 41 -18.88 -2.43 -2.25
C TRP A 41 -20.13 -2.49 -1.35
N SER A 42 -20.11 -3.27 -0.26
CA SER A 42 -21.28 -3.49 0.59
C SER A 42 -21.38 -2.51 1.76
N LYS A 43 -20.32 -1.74 2.05
CA LYS A 43 -20.30 -0.71 3.09
C LYS A 43 -19.66 0.56 2.57
N ALA A 44 -20.24 1.71 2.95
CA ALA A 44 -19.61 3.01 2.76
C ALA A 44 -18.19 2.99 3.38
N PRO A 45 -17.16 3.55 2.72
CA PRO A 45 -17.27 4.54 1.64
C PRO A 45 -17.40 4.00 0.22
N PHE A 46 -17.61 2.69 0.01
CA PHE A 46 -17.69 2.08 -1.34
C PHE A 46 -16.42 2.32 -2.19
N LEU A 47 -15.30 2.63 -1.56
CA LEU A 47 -14.00 2.63 -2.21
C LEU A 47 -13.27 1.33 -1.90
N PRO A 48 -12.47 0.81 -2.84
CA PRO A 48 -11.57 -0.31 -2.59
C PRO A 48 -10.40 0.17 -1.73
N VAL A 49 -10.64 0.48 -0.46
CA VAL A 49 -9.60 0.87 0.49
C VAL A 49 -9.23 -0.33 1.37
N PRO A 50 -7.93 -0.65 1.52
CA PRO A 50 -7.50 -1.68 2.44
C PRO A 50 -7.86 -1.30 3.89
N ALA A 51 -8.17 -2.29 4.71
CA ALA A 51 -8.56 -2.06 6.10
C ALA A 51 -7.41 -1.41 6.89
N ASN A 52 -7.72 -0.42 7.74
CA ASN A 52 -6.71 0.25 8.57
C ASN A 52 -5.94 -0.73 9.46
N SER A 53 -6.61 -1.75 10.02
CA SER A 53 -5.98 -2.79 10.83
C SER A 53 -4.95 -3.60 10.04
N PHE A 54 -5.20 -3.82 8.76
CA PHE A 54 -4.26 -4.52 7.88
C PHE A 54 -3.04 -3.65 7.55
N LEU A 55 -3.24 -2.34 7.32
CA LEU A 55 -2.14 -1.40 7.13
C LEU A 55 -1.30 -1.26 8.39
N GLU A 56 -1.92 -1.17 9.56
CA GLU A 56 -1.22 -1.11 10.85
C GLU A 56 -0.41 -2.38 11.10
N PHE A 57 -1.02 -3.56 10.92
CA PHE A 57 -0.31 -4.84 11.00
C PHE A 57 0.90 -4.88 10.07
N ARG A 58 0.73 -4.44 8.82
CA ARG A 58 1.81 -4.40 7.83
C ARG A 58 2.94 -3.47 8.26
N LEU A 59 2.63 -2.28 8.77
CA LEU A 59 3.67 -1.34 9.22
C LEU A 59 4.42 -1.86 10.45
N VAL A 60 3.72 -2.47 11.39
CA VAL A 60 4.35 -3.07 12.57
C VAL A 60 5.26 -4.23 12.17
N THR A 61 4.86 -5.06 11.21
CA THR A 61 5.69 -6.18 10.73
C THR A 61 6.86 -5.74 9.86
N MET A 62 6.72 -4.68 9.05
CA MET A 62 7.81 -4.18 8.18
C MET A 62 8.83 -3.32 8.93
N TYR A 63 8.36 -2.43 9.82
CA TYR A 63 9.21 -1.42 10.46
C TYR A 63 9.41 -1.61 11.96
N GLY A 64 8.66 -2.53 12.59
CA GLY A 64 8.70 -2.72 14.04
C GLY A 64 8.03 -1.59 14.84
N GLY A 65 8.01 -1.73 16.17
CA GLY A 65 7.46 -0.74 17.08
C GLY A 65 5.99 -0.40 16.82
N LYS A 66 5.63 0.89 16.80
CA LYS A 66 4.27 1.38 16.46
C LYS A 66 4.05 1.56 14.95
N GLY A 67 4.84 0.90 14.09
CA GLY A 67 4.85 1.17 12.65
C GLY A 67 5.38 2.57 12.31
N ALA A 68 6.27 3.08 13.15
CA ALA A 68 6.81 4.44 13.07
C ALA A 68 8.12 4.46 12.27
N ALA A 69 8.03 4.18 10.96
CA ALA A 69 9.05 4.64 10.04
C ALA A 69 8.79 6.10 9.66
N ASP A 70 9.85 6.80 9.23
CA ASP A 70 9.72 8.15 8.71
C ASP A 70 8.70 8.16 7.55
N PRO A 71 7.60 8.94 7.64
CA PRO A 71 6.58 8.99 6.60
C PRO A 71 7.10 9.33 5.21
N SER A 72 8.27 9.97 5.10
CA SER A 72 8.92 10.30 3.83
C SER A 72 9.51 9.07 3.12
N LEU A 73 9.88 8.02 3.85
CA LEU A 73 10.50 6.81 3.30
C LEU A 73 9.47 5.83 2.72
N HIS A 74 8.22 5.88 3.20
CA HIS A 74 7.15 4.98 2.80
C HIS A 74 6.92 4.91 1.28
N GLY A 75 7.02 6.04 0.58
CA GLY A 75 6.83 6.08 -0.88
C GLY A 75 7.92 5.30 -1.62
N ALA A 76 9.18 5.45 -1.21
CA ALA A 76 10.32 4.76 -1.82
C ALA A 76 10.28 3.26 -1.52
N ASP A 77 9.93 2.88 -0.29
CA ASP A 77 9.82 1.47 0.12
C ASP A 77 8.72 0.74 -0.64
N ILE A 78 7.56 1.39 -0.85
CA ILE A 78 6.47 0.79 -1.62
C ILE A 78 6.87 0.59 -3.08
N VAL A 79 7.59 1.55 -3.68
CA VAL A 79 8.12 1.39 -5.04
C VAL A 79 9.12 0.24 -5.11
N ALA A 80 10.04 0.15 -4.15
CA ALA A 80 11.02 -0.94 -4.09
C ALA A 80 10.34 -2.31 -3.93
N TRP A 81 9.32 -2.39 -3.07
CA TRP A 81 8.53 -3.61 -2.88
C TRP A 81 7.75 -4.01 -4.15
N LEU A 82 7.11 -3.06 -4.84
CA LEU A 82 6.40 -3.35 -6.10
C LEU A 82 7.34 -3.76 -7.23
N ASP A 83 8.53 -3.15 -7.30
CA ASP A 83 9.56 -3.54 -8.26
C ASP A 83 10.07 -4.96 -7.99
N TRP A 84 10.26 -5.32 -6.71
CA TRP A 84 10.58 -6.67 -6.29
C TRP A 84 9.48 -7.68 -6.65
N CYS A 85 8.21 -7.38 -6.34
CA CYS A 85 7.08 -8.25 -6.71
C CYS A 85 6.97 -8.46 -8.23
N LYS A 86 7.27 -7.42 -9.01
CA LYS A 86 7.30 -7.52 -10.48
C LYS A 86 8.41 -8.46 -10.96
N LYS A 87 9.62 -8.30 -10.43
CA LYS A 87 10.79 -9.13 -10.77
C LYS A 87 10.56 -10.60 -10.43
N TRP A 88 10.06 -10.88 -9.23
CA TRP A 88 9.72 -12.25 -8.82
C TRP A 88 8.70 -12.92 -9.74
N LYS A 89 7.67 -12.17 -10.17
CA LYS A 89 6.68 -12.70 -11.12
C LYS A 89 7.28 -12.95 -12.52
N SER A 90 8.32 -12.22 -12.91
CA SER A 90 9.02 -12.46 -14.18
C SER A 90 10.05 -13.60 -14.12
N GLU A 91 10.53 -13.96 -12.93
CA GLU A 91 11.51 -15.03 -12.73
C GLU A 91 10.86 -16.43 -12.64
N THR A 92 9.53 -16.52 -12.55
CA THR A 92 8.80 -17.81 -12.45
C THR A 92 8.57 -18.46 -13.82
N VAL A 93 9.63 -18.66 -14.61
CA VAL A 93 9.64 -19.41 -15.88
C VAL A 93 9.99 -20.87 -15.65
#